data_AF-K1QIF9-F1
#
_entry.id   AF-K1QIF9-F1
#
_cell.length_a   1.000
_cell.length_b   1.000
_cell.length_c   1.000
_cell.angle_alpha   90.00
_cell.angle_beta   90.00
_cell.angle_gamma   90.00
#
_symmetry.space_group_name_H-M   'P 1'
#
loop_
_entity.id
_entity.type
_entity.pdbx_description
1 polymer ?
#
loop_
_entity_poly.entity_id
_entity_poly.type
_entity_poly.pdbx_seq_one_letter_code
_entity_poly.pdbx_strand_id
1 'polypeptide(L)'
;MTILPAGCPPMEMSKKTCGFPIFLRRITLRLPRAKRKRFGKSTGLMTCLILPQRIVDHPVIISGDQLLVLDPHQDSSKVCQTMKLKKLHRYKKMKVDDCLKAFSGVFGFDQNTLESGHFKGTIFRFPLRQEETKLSDNIYDKSKVDDLFMSFKDEAPVSLLFLKCLESITLLREESESKTGYIGEKIFSVCIDETTTEAVRSARKDMRSQIQGLGNTLPSDPIANSYNMKINVEDDARNATCRSWKVMNLFQGENKMSSTLQKLSNDDSLSYSPYVGVAMDMDCPLDLKGHVFCFLPLPLTEKSLSGLPIHVNGFFALSQSRRFVKWPTADQIRNHTHTDKSIQWNQALVIEVLSEVYSSFLQELVKESSKLKDLNAHATAVSQCIPNTNEVDEHWRILIPPLVKKLKNTKVFFTTNEGGKWISKDQAVFLRSNKIPSGHGVESTIRRILEMYQQNTVEVEDHVWETLELQEQEEVTPDIINRILRTSDAYTSCSNDDKFNLIRYLLSDGQYNSLEGLKLLPLQNGSYIKFTGNNIHSCEIYMVPPSKIKLFVGMEDKLLQTLPTDVQAKFEDIIGTGICSYLLSINL
;
A
#
# COMPACT_ATOMS: atom_id res chain seq x y z
N MET A 1 17.92 -11.09 18.63
CA MET A 1 18.15 -10.85 17.19
C MET A 1 19.60 -11.20 16.90
N THR A 2 19.85 -12.44 16.49
CA THR A 2 21.19 -12.95 16.22
C THR A 2 21.39 -12.95 14.71
N ILE A 3 22.25 -12.08 14.18
CA ILE A 3 22.60 -12.09 12.76
C ILE A 3 23.69 -13.15 12.57
N LEU A 4 23.33 -14.31 12.01
CA LEU A 4 24.28 -15.36 11.63
C LEU A 4 24.74 -15.12 10.19
N PRO A 5 26.05 -15.08 9.88
CA PRO A 5 26.52 -14.97 8.51
C PRO A 5 26.59 -16.36 7.86
N ALA A 6 25.82 -16.56 6.79
CA ALA A 6 25.99 -17.68 5.86
C ALA A 6 27.27 -17.48 5.00
N GLY A 7 27.85 -18.59 4.55
CA GLY A 7 29.26 -18.73 4.16
C GLY A 7 29.83 -17.76 3.12
N CYS A 8 31.01 -17.23 3.45
CA CYS A 8 32.02 -16.67 2.54
C CYS A 8 33.40 -16.86 3.21
N PRO A 9 34.48 -17.12 2.46
CA PRO A 9 35.80 -17.43 3.03
C PRO A 9 36.45 -16.20 3.70
N PRO A 10 37.44 -16.39 4.59
CA PRO A 10 37.93 -15.33 5.47
C PRO A 10 38.76 -14.31 4.68
N MET A 11 38.22 -13.10 4.49
CA MET A 11 39.03 -11.94 4.11
C MET A 11 39.57 -11.26 5.37
N GLU A 12 40.89 -11.09 5.40
CA GLU A 12 41.63 -10.36 6.43
C GLU A 12 41.02 -8.97 6.69
N MET A 13 40.79 -8.65 7.97
CA MET A 13 40.32 -7.34 8.40
C MET A 13 41.41 -6.27 8.21
N SER A 14 41.43 -5.68 7.02
CA SER A 14 42.00 -4.36 6.80
C SER A 14 41.26 -3.31 7.64
N LYS A 15 42.01 -2.57 8.45
CA LYS A 15 41.55 -1.43 9.25
C LYS A 15 41.07 -0.30 8.32
N LYS A 16 39.82 -0.36 7.85
CA LYS A 16 38.98 0.75 7.35
C LYS A 16 37.74 0.15 6.69
N THR A 17 36.71 -0.13 7.49
CA THR A 17 35.36 -0.40 6.96
C THR A 17 34.45 0.76 7.30
N CYS A 18 34.20 1.61 6.30
CA CYS A 18 33.09 2.56 6.28
C CYS A 18 31.78 1.76 6.16
N GLY A 19 31.28 1.27 7.28
CA GLY A 19 29.90 0.85 7.40
C GLY A 19 29.00 2.07 7.46
N PHE A 20 28.00 2.15 6.57
CA PHE A 20 26.93 3.14 6.67
C PHE A 20 26.38 3.13 8.10
N PRO A 21 26.45 4.25 8.84
CA PRO A 21 25.80 4.31 10.13
C PRO A 21 24.31 4.19 9.86
N ILE A 22 23.67 3.17 10.45
CA ILE A 22 22.27 3.30 10.83
C ILE A 22 22.24 4.57 11.69
N PHE A 23 21.74 5.67 11.13
CA PHE A 23 21.72 6.98 11.77
C PHE A 23 20.72 6.97 12.93
N LEU A 24 21.11 6.33 14.04
CA LEU A 24 20.53 6.56 15.35
C LEU A 24 20.95 7.95 15.80
N ARG A 25 20.11 8.96 15.50
CA ARG A 25 20.37 10.33 15.96
C ARG A 25 20.39 10.42 17.48
N ARG A 26 21.38 11.16 17.96
CA ARG A 26 21.63 11.59 19.34
C ARG A 26 20.35 11.98 20.07
N ILE A 27 19.92 11.19 21.05
CA ILE A 27 19.28 11.74 22.25
C ILE A 27 20.40 12.06 23.24
N THR A 28 20.49 13.32 23.62
CA THR A 28 21.54 13.80 24.53
C THR A 28 21.04 13.65 25.96
N LEU A 29 21.47 12.61 26.69
CA LEU A 29 21.54 12.72 28.15
C LEU A 29 22.46 13.91 28.45
N ARG A 30 21.97 14.89 29.22
CA ARG A 30 22.75 16.09 29.62
C ARG A 30 23.95 15.69 30.47
N LEU A 31 25.03 15.26 29.83
CA LEU A 31 26.34 15.08 30.45
C LEU A 31 27.24 16.30 30.16
N PRO A 32 28.07 16.76 31.14
CA PRO A 32 28.96 17.91 30.99
C PRO A 32 29.91 17.82 29.79
N ARG A 33 30.20 18.96 29.14
CA ARG A 33 30.98 19.09 27.89
C ARG A 33 32.32 18.33 27.88
N ALA A 34 33.01 18.22 29.01
CA ALA A 34 34.30 17.55 29.11
C ALA A 34 34.26 16.03 28.88
N LYS A 35 33.12 15.35 29.12
CA LYS A 35 32.98 13.90 28.93
C LYS A 35 32.48 13.50 27.53
N ARG A 36 32.06 14.45 26.68
CA ARG A 36 31.50 14.18 25.34
C ARG A 36 32.53 13.65 24.32
N LYS A 37 33.83 13.94 24.48
CA LYS A 37 34.87 13.50 23.54
C LYS A 37 35.23 12.00 23.65
N ARG A 38 34.93 11.32 24.76
CA ARG A 38 35.26 9.89 24.96
C ARG A 38 34.18 8.91 24.44
N PHE A 39 32.95 9.36 24.21
CA PHE A 39 31.79 8.50 23.91
C PHE A 39 31.24 8.64 22.48
N GLY A 40 32.03 9.16 21.55
CA GLY A 40 31.59 9.57 20.20
C GLY A 40 31.01 8.46 19.31
N LYS A 41 31.22 7.18 19.61
CA LYS A 41 30.71 6.03 18.83
C LYS A 41 29.65 5.18 19.53
N SER A 42 29.45 5.34 20.85
CA SER A 42 28.54 4.52 21.66
C SER A 42 27.24 5.23 22.08
N THR A 43 27.05 6.49 21.67
CA THR A 43 25.87 7.29 22.02
C THR A 43 24.60 6.94 21.22
N GLY A 44 24.73 6.34 20.03
CA GLY A 44 23.60 5.77 19.27
C GLY A 44 22.95 4.59 19.99
N LEU A 45 23.77 3.69 20.56
CA LEU A 45 23.31 2.56 21.38
C LEU A 45 22.53 3.01 22.63
N MET A 46 23.03 4.02 23.36
CA MET A 46 22.35 4.56 24.54
C MET A 46 20.94 5.11 24.23
N THR A 47 20.70 5.54 22.98
CA THR A 47 19.39 6.06 22.55
C THR A 47 18.39 4.91 22.27
N CYS A 48 18.87 3.78 21.74
CA CYS A 48 18.10 2.54 21.62
C CYS A 48 17.82 1.87 22.97
N LEU A 49 18.58 2.23 24.01
CA LEU A 49 18.49 1.63 25.34
C LEU A 49 17.54 2.36 26.30
N ILE A 50 16.89 3.45 25.88
CA ILE A 50 15.87 4.13 26.70
C ILE A 50 14.60 3.27 26.84
N LEU A 51 14.25 2.49 25.81
CA LEU A 51 13.11 1.56 25.85
C LEU A 51 13.32 0.43 26.87
N PRO A 52 14.48 -0.26 26.92
CA PRO A 52 14.71 -1.27 27.93
C PRO A 52 14.78 -0.72 29.36
N GLN A 53 15.04 0.57 29.61
CA GLN A 53 15.00 1.11 30.99
C GLN A 53 13.62 1.00 31.66
N ARG A 54 12.53 0.88 30.89
CA ARG A 54 11.19 0.57 31.44
C ARG A 54 11.06 -0.89 31.89
N ILE A 55 11.92 -1.78 31.39
CA ILE A 55 11.81 -3.24 31.54
C ILE A 55 12.93 -3.78 32.44
N VAL A 56 14.14 -3.21 32.35
CA VAL A 56 15.37 -3.71 32.95
C VAL A 56 16.28 -2.58 33.43
N ASP A 57 16.99 -2.83 34.52
CA ASP A 57 17.97 -1.88 35.07
C ASP A 57 19.39 -2.15 34.58
N HIS A 58 19.74 -3.42 34.35
CA HIS A 58 21.11 -3.86 34.04
C HIS A 58 21.23 -4.60 32.70
N PRO A 59 21.05 -3.92 31.55
CA PRO A 59 21.22 -4.57 30.25
C PRO A 59 22.68 -4.96 30.01
N VAL A 60 22.87 -6.19 29.51
CA VAL A 60 24.18 -6.76 29.18
C VAL A 60 24.24 -7.07 27.70
N ILE A 61 25.33 -6.68 27.04
CA ILE A 61 25.50 -6.83 25.59
C ILE A 61 26.83 -7.52 25.31
N ILE A 62 26.80 -8.61 24.55
CA ILE A 62 28.01 -9.28 24.05
C ILE A 62 28.06 -9.08 22.54
N SER A 63 29.18 -8.60 22.01
CA SER A 63 29.38 -8.47 20.56
C SER A 63 30.85 -8.61 20.21
N GLY A 64 31.19 -9.57 19.35
CA GLY A 64 32.60 -9.80 18.98
C GLY A 64 33.46 -10.11 20.21
N ASP A 65 34.53 -9.33 20.44
CA ASP A 65 35.44 -9.52 21.58
C ASP A 65 35.03 -8.76 22.86
N GLN A 66 33.85 -8.13 22.86
CA GLN A 66 33.43 -7.19 23.91
C GLN A 66 32.18 -7.64 24.67
N LEU A 67 32.21 -7.42 25.98
CA LEU A 67 31.07 -7.42 26.88
C LEU A 67 30.84 -6.00 27.36
N LEU A 68 29.61 -5.53 27.27
CA LEU A 68 29.17 -4.23 27.77
C LEU A 68 28.10 -4.45 28.85
N VAL A 69 28.37 -3.91 30.03
CA VAL A 69 27.40 -3.85 31.14
C VAL A 69 27.01 -2.39 31.34
N LEU A 70 25.71 -2.15 31.40
CA LEU A 70 25.15 -0.85 31.70
C LEU A 70 24.48 -0.90 33.06
N ASP A 71 24.87 0.02 33.94
CA ASP A 71 24.31 0.15 35.28
C ASP A 71 24.02 1.64 35.53
N PRO A 72 22.77 2.09 35.31
CA PRO A 72 22.38 3.48 35.47
C PRO A 72 22.35 3.94 36.93
N HIS A 73 22.46 3.03 37.90
CA HIS A 73 22.49 3.36 39.33
C HIS A 73 23.90 3.74 39.81
N GLN A 74 24.94 3.50 39.00
CA GLN A 74 26.31 3.90 39.31
C GLN A 74 26.57 5.38 39.00
N ASP A 75 27.65 5.91 39.59
CA ASP A 75 28.18 7.22 39.23
C ASP A 75 28.43 7.35 37.72
N SER A 76 28.29 8.58 37.20
CA SER A 76 28.46 8.91 35.76
C SER A 76 29.75 8.42 35.08
N SER A 77 30.78 8.02 35.84
CA SER A 77 32.03 7.44 35.32
C SER A 77 31.99 5.91 35.16
N LYS A 78 31.01 5.23 35.75
CA LYS A 78 30.87 3.77 35.83
C LYS A 78 29.55 3.23 35.27
N VAL A 79 28.68 4.10 34.76
CA VAL A 79 27.40 3.73 34.13
C VAL A 79 27.55 2.75 32.98
N CYS A 80 28.67 2.85 32.25
CA CYS A 80 28.94 2.04 31.07
C CYS A 80 30.32 1.40 31.22
N GLN A 81 30.34 0.09 31.37
CA GLN A 81 31.56 -0.69 31.56
C GLN A 81 31.74 -1.64 30.38
N THR A 82 32.75 -1.37 29.56
CA THR A 82 33.15 -2.24 28.45
C THR A 82 34.35 -3.07 28.87
N MET A 83 34.22 -4.38 28.71
CA MET A 83 35.19 -5.39 29.10
C MET A 83 35.53 -6.25 27.87
N LYS A 84 36.78 -6.71 27.79
CA LYS A 84 37.18 -7.69 26.78
C LYS A 84 36.91 -9.10 27.29
N LEU A 85 36.30 -9.95 26.49
CA LEU A 85 35.98 -11.34 26.86
C LEU A 85 37.23 -12.09 27.35
N LYS A 86 38.36 -12.01 26.62
CA LYS A 86 39.66 -12.61 27.02
C LYS A 86 40.18 -12.18 28.40
N LYS A 87 39.76 -11.02 28.89
CA LYS A 87 40.27 -10.39 30.11
C LYS A 87 39.24 -10.41 31.24
N LEU A 88 38.12 -11.11 31.09
CA LEU A 88 37.06 -11.14 32.12
C LEU A 88 37.61 -11.58 33.49
N HIS A 89 38.51 -12.57 33.53
CA HIS A 89 39.19 -13.02 34.74
C HIS A 89 39.96 -11.91 35.50
N ARG A 90 40.32 -10.80 34.85
CA ARG A 90 41.06 -9.69 35.47
C ARG A 90 40.17 -8.73 36.25
N TYR A 91 38.85 -8.81 36.06
CA TYR A 91 37.91 -7.91 36.70
C TYR A 91 37.42 -8.52 38.00
N LYS A 92 38.01 -8.10 39.12
CA LYS A 92 37.77 -8.64 40.48
C LYS A 92 36.29 -8.70 40.91
N LYS A 93 35.41 -7.90 40.29
CA LYS A 93 33.97 -7.84 40.61
C LYS A 93 33.10 -8.74 39.73
N MET A 94 33.66 -9.38 38.70
CA MET A 94 32.92 -10.22 37.79
C MET A 94 33.42 -11.66 37.88
N LYS A 95 32.55 -12.59 38.27
CA LYS A 95 32.85 -14.01 38.23
C LYS A 95 32.57 -14.51 36.82
N VAL A 96 33.56 -15.16 36.22
CA VAL A 96 33.45 -15.71 34.87
C VAL A 96 32.36 -16.79 34.82
N ASP A 97 32.22 -17.57 35.89
CA ASP A 97 31.19 -18.59 36.03
C ASP A 97 29.77 -18.03 35.99
N ASP A 98 29.53 -16.84 36.53
CA ASP A 98 28.21 -16.20 36.49
C ASP A 98 27.88 -15.74 35.05
N CYS A 99 28.89 -15.31 34.30
CA CYS A 99 28.74 -15.01 32.87
C CYS A 99 28.45 -16.28 32.07
N LEU A 100 29.13 -17.39 32.35
CA LEU A 100 28.84 -18.67 31.72
C LEU A 100 27.43 -19.13 32.04
N LYS A 101 27.03 -19.13 33.31
CA LYS A 101 25.66 -19.51 33.71
C LYS A 101 24.59 -18.66 33.02
N ALA A 102 24.84 -17.37 32.87
CA ALA A 102 23.86 -16.45 32.27
C ALA A 102 23.70 -16.59 30.74
N PHE A 103 24.68 -17.16 30.04
CA PHE A 103 24.71 -17.19 28.56
C PHE A 103 24.98 -18.58 27.97
N SER A 104 25.38 -19.57 28.77
CA SER A 104 25.76 -20.91 28.29
C SER A 104 24.61 -21.54 27.51
N GLY A 105 24.90 -22.01 26.29
CA GLY A 105 23.93 -22.60 25.39
C GLY A 105 23.09 -21.59 24.60
N VAL A 106 23.10 -20.31 24.96
CA VAL A 106 22.32 -19.26 24.28
C VAL A 106 23.06 -18.82 23.02
N PHE A 107 22.50 -19.11 21.85
CA PHE A 107 23.06 -18.79 20.53
C PHE A 107 24.51 -19.28 20.32
N GLY A 108 24.85 -20.42 20.90
CA GLY A 108 26.19 -21.02 20.78
C GLY A 108 27.25 -20.34 21.66
N PHE A 109 26.85 -19.52 22.63
CA PHE A 109 27.78 -19.01 23.64
C PHE A 109 28.15 -20.11 24.64
N ASP A 110 29.45 -20.34 24.83
CA ASP A 110 29.99 -21.43 25.63
C ASP A 110 31.37 -21.08 26.22
N GLN A 111 32.02 -22.05 26.86
CA GLN A 111 33.36 -21.91 27.40
C GLN A 111 34.40 -21.57 26.31
N ASN A 112 34.29 -22.18 25.13
CA ASN A 112 35.19 -21.91 24.00
C ASN A 112 35.11 -20.46 23.54
N THR A 113 33.94 -19.84 23.62
CA THR A 113 33.73 -18.41 23.33
C THR A 113 34.54 -17.52 24.25
N LEU A 114 34.67 -17.88 25.53
CA LEU A 114 35.48 -17.14 26.50
C LEU A 114 36.98 -17.35 26.30
N GLU A 115 37.39 -18.58 25.98
CA GLU A 115 38.79 -18.94 25.73
C GLU A 115 39.31 -18.32 24.44
N SER A 116 38.55 -18.45 23.35
CA SER A 116 38.81 -17.73 22.09
C SER A 116 38.64 -16.22 22.24
N GLY A 117 37.84 -15.81 23.23
CA GLY A 117 37.50 -14.45 23.58
C GLY A 117 36.81 -13.66 22.48
N HIS A 118 36.06 -14.35 21.64
CA HIS A 118 35.32 -13.77 20.53
C HIS A 118 34.00 -14.50 20.31
N PHE A 119 32.90 -13.78 20.33
CA PHE A 119 31.58 -14.28 19.99
C PHE A 119 31.19 -13.84 18.57
N LYS A 120 30.82 -14.80 17.71
CA LYS A 120 30.45 -14.58 16.30
C LYS A 120 29.01 -14.08 16.16
N GLY A 121 28.74 -12.89 16.71
CA GLY A 121 27.43 -12.26 16.64
C GLY A 121 27.26 -11.17 17.69
N THR A 122 26.00 -10.87 18.00
CA THR A 122 25.61 -9.94 19.07
C THR A 122 24.47 -10.54 19.90
N ILE A 123 24.62 -10.57 21.21
CA ILE A 123 23.56 -10.97 22.17
C ILE A 123 23.23 -9.79 23.07
N PHE A 124 21.94 -9.56 23.27
CA PHE A 124 21.43 -8.65 24.29
C PHE A 124 20.73 -9.50 25.34
N ARG A 125 21.13 -9.34 26.60
CA ARG A 125 20.46 -9.94 27.77
C ARG A 125 19.83 -8.81 28.57
N PHE A 126 18.54 -8.96 28.80
CA PHE A 126 17.71 -8.01 29.53
C PHE A 126 17.10 -8.74 30.75
N PRO A 127 17.77 -8.74 31.91
CA PRO A 127 17.22 -9.29 33.13
C PRO A 127 15.99 -8.49 33.58
N LEU A 128 14.81 -9.13 33.57
CA LEU A 128 13.54 -8.49 33.90
C LEU A 128 13.55 -7.95 35.33
N ARG A 129 13.04 -6.72 35.50
CA ARG A 129 12.90 -6.10 36.82
C ARG A 129 11.96 -6.90 37.71
N GLN A 130 12.45 -7.30 38.88
CA GLN A 130 11.69 -8.04 39.91
C GLN A 130 11.22 -7.14 41.06
N GLU A 131 11.90 -6.03 41.29
CA GLU A 131 11.61 -5.09 42.38
C GLU A 131 11.65 -3.65 41.86
N GLU A 132 10.90 -2.76 42.49
CA GLU A 132 10.91 -1.33 42.14
C GLU A 132 12.30 -0.72 42.32
N THR A 133 12.74 0.07 41.35
CA THR A 133 13.99 0.81 41.45
C THR A 133 13.75 2.31 41.31
N LYS A 134 14.78 3.10 41.63
CA LYS A 134 14.75 4.56 41.37
C LYS A 134 14.55 4.92 39.89
N LEU A 135 14.74 3.95 38.98
CA LEU A 135 14.61 4.15 37.54
C LEU A 135 13.15 3.94 37.08
N SER A 136 12.47 2.94 37.63
CA SER A 136 11.05 2.66 37.37
C SER A 136 10.49 1.69 38.41
N ASP A 137 9.21 1.87 38.71
CA ASP A 137 8.33 1.01 39.51
C ASP A 137 7.69 -0.14 38.69
N ASN A 138 7.90 -0.19 37.37
CA ASN A 138 7.25 -1.17 36.52
C ASN A 138 7.99 -2.52 36.56
N ILE A 139 7.42 -3.48 37.29
CA ILE A 139 7.87 -4.88 37.38
C ILE A 139 7.38 -5.66 36.14
N TYR A 140 8.23 -6.50 35.55
CA TYR A 140 7.88 -7.32 34.38
C TYR A 140 7.82 -8.80 34.74
N ASP A 141 6.62 -9.38 34.64
CA ASP A 141 6.36 -10.81 34.82
C ASP A 141 6.17 -11.52 33.48
N LYS A 142 5.88 -12.83 33.52
CA LYS A 142 5.62 -13.65 32.32
C LYS A 142 4.47 -13.08 31.49
N SER A 143 3.39 -12.64 32.13
CA SER A 143 2.20 -12.10 31.44
C SER A 143 2.53 -10.86 30.62
N LYS A 144 3.26 -9.90 31.19
CA LYS A 144 3.66 -8.66 30.48
C LYS A 144 4.63 -8.93 29.33
N VAL A 145 5.46 -9.97 29.43
CA VAL A 145 6.32 -10.41 28.30
C VAL A 145 5.48 -11.07 27.22
N ASP A 146 4.48 -11.85 27.60
CA ASP A 146 3.54 -12.47 26.65
C ASP A 146 2.73 -11.40 25.91
N ASP A 147 2.25 -10.35 26.59
CA ASP A 147 1.59 -9.20 25.97
C ASP A 147 2.51 -8.48 24.96
N LEU A 148 3.79 -8.31 25.31
CA LEU A 148 4.78 -7.72 24.41
C LEU A 148 5.01 -8.60 23.17
N PHE A 149 5.04 -9.92 23.35
CA PHE A 149 5.18 -10.86 22.24
C PHE A 149 3.94 -10.85 21.35
N MET A 150 2.73 -10.81 21.91
CA MET A 150 1.50 -10.72 21.12
C MET A 150 1.47 -9.43 20.30
N SER A 151 1.74 -8.28 20.92
CA SER A 151 1.84 -7.00 20.20
C SER A 151 2.91 -7.03 19.10
N PHE A 152 4.03 -7.71 19.33
CA PHE A 152 5.05 -7.87 18.30
C PHE A 152 4.61 -8.82 17.18
N LYS A 153 3.94 -9.94 17.48
CA LYS A 153 3.44 -10.89 16.48
C LYS A 153 2.49 -10.21 15.48
N ASP A 154 1.69 -9.24 15.94
CA ASP A 154 0.77 -8.48 15.09
C ASP A 154 1.51 -7.58 14.07
N GLU A 155 2.62 -6.94 14.46
CA GLU A 155 3.38 -6.01 13.60
C GLU A 155 4.56 -6.67 12.86
N ALA A 156 5.00 -7.85 13.29
CA ALA A 156 6.15 -8.54 12.74
C ALA A 156 6.04 -8.89 11.24
N PRO A 157 4.87 -9.32 10.70
CA PRO A 157 4.72 -9.63 9.29
C PRO A 157 5.10 -8.45 8.38
N VAL A 158 4.68 -7.23 8.72
CA VAL A 158 4.94 -6.03 7.92
C VAL A 158 6.28 -5.37 8.23
N SER A 159 6.91 -5.71 9.36
CA SER A 159 8.19 -5.14 9.79
C SER A 159 9.35 -5.41 8.83
N LEU A 160 9.31 -6.51 8.06
CA LEU A 160 10.37 -6.86 7.13
C LEU A 160 10.35 -6.07 5.81
N LEU A 161 9.26 -5.36 5.47
CA LEU A 161 9.04 -4.75 4.16
C LEU A 161 10.15 -3.76 3.77
N PHE A 162 10.45 -2.81 4.67
CA PHE A 162 11.36 -1.69 4.39
C PHE A 162 12.75 -1.81 5.03
N LEU A 163 13.01 -2.92 5.73
CA LEU A 163 14.31 -3.18 6.34
C LEU A 163 15.34 -3.60 5.28
N LYS A 164 16.57 -3.10 5.40
CA LYS A 164 17.57 -3.23 4.32
C LYS A 164 18.38 -4.52 4.35
N CYS A 165 18.44 -5.21 5.49
CA CYS A 165 19.31 -6.37 5.69
C CYS A 165 18.67 -7.51 6.47
N LEU A 166 17.49 -7.28 7.05
CA LEU A 166 16.83 -8.28 7.87
C LEU A 166 15.95 -9.16 6.98
N GLU A 167 16.11 -10.47 7.13
CA GLU A 167 15.42 -11.48 6.31
C GLU A 167 14.57 -12.41 7.17
N SER A 168 14.82 -12.52 8.47
CA SER A 168 14.03 -13.33 9.38
C SER A 168 14.04 -12.82 10.82
N ILE A 169 12.94 -13.06 11.53
CA ILE A 169 12.79 -12.84 12.96
C ILE A 169 12.11 -14.07 13.55
N THR A 170 12.62 -14.53 14.70
CA THR A 170 12.11 -15.72 15.39
C THR A 170 11.97 -15.43 16.87
N LEU A 171 10.83 -15.82 17.44
CA LEU A 171 10.60 -15.84 18.87
C LEU A 171 10.77 -17.26 19.40
N LEU A 172 11.55 -17.37 20.47
CA LEU A 172 11.87 -18.63 21.14
C LEU A 172 11.44 -18.50 22.60
N ARG A 173 10.86 -19.55 23.17
CA ARG A 173 10.49 -19.61 24.59
C ARG A 173 11.13 -20.83 25.24
N GLU A 174 11.73 -20.61 26.40
CA GLU A 174 12.26 -21.68 27.25
C GLU A 174 11.40 -21.79 28.51
N GLU A 175 10.74 -22.93 28.72
CA GLU A 175 9.87 -23.15 29.89
C GLU A 175 10.53 -23.98 31.01
N SER A 176 11.66 -24.63 30.72
CA SER A 176 12.36 -25.49 31.69
C SER A 176 13.88 -25.31 31.58
N GLU A 177 14.55 -24.99 32.68
CA GLU A 177 16.02 -24.84 32.78
C GLU A 177 16.81 -26.14 32.50
N SER A 178 16.12 -27.27 32.28
CA SER A 178 16.70 -28.62 32.22
C SER A 178 17.14 -29.07 30.82
N LYS A 179 16.85 -28.32 29.74
CA LYS A 179 17.25 -28.70 28.38
C LYS A 179 18.59 -28.07 28.00
N THR A 180 19.67 -28.64 28.52
CA THR A 180 21.04 -28.28 28.10
C THR A 180 21.24 -28.55 26.61
N GLY A 181 21.31 -27.51 25.78
CA GLY A 181 21.75 -27.58 24.38
C GLY A 181 20.79 -27.04 23.31
N TYR A 182 19.53 -26.75 23.65
CA TYR A 182 18.56 -26.17 22.69
C TYR A 182 18.06 -24.80 23.19
N ILE A 183 18.06 -23.80 22.30
CA ILE A 183 17.63 -22.43 22.58
C ILE A 183 16.10 -22.36 22.51
N GLY A 184 15.43 -22.84 23.56
CA GLY A 184 13.96 -22.82 23.67
C GLY A 184 13.21 -23.50 22.51
N GLU A 185 11.88 -23.48 22.60
CA GLU A 185 10.98 -23.87 21.54
C GLU A 185 10.58 -22.66 20.67
N LYS A 186 10.48 -22.87 19.36
CA LYS A 186 10.02 -21.85 18.42
C LYS A 186 8.52 -21.65 18.56
N ILE A 187 8.11 -20.44 18.92
CA ILE A 187 6.69 -20.07 19.13
C ILE A 187 6.15 -19.14 18.04
N PHE A 188 7.04 -18.54 17.25
CA PHE A 188 6.68 -17.68 16.13
C PHE A 188 7.90 -17.42 15.24
N SER A 189 7.69 -17.37 13.94
CA SER A 189 8.71 -16.86 13.02
C SER A 189 8.08 -16.10 11.87
N VAL A 190 8.75 -15.03 11.47
CA VAL A 190 8.50 -14.32 10.21
C VAL A 190 9.79 -14.35 9.39
N CYS A 191 9.71 -14.73 8.11
CA CYS A 191 10.86 -14.69 7.22
C CYS A 191 10.46 -14.34 5.79
N ILE A 192 11.44 -13.86 5.02
CA ILE A 192 11.31 -13.78 3.57
C ILE A 192 11.34 -15.19 3.03
N ASP A 193 10.38 -15.51 2.15
CA ASP A 193 10.28 -16.80 1.51
C ASP A 193 11.49 -17.05 0.60
N GLU A 194 11.97 -18.30 0.58
CA GLU A 194 13.14 -18.72 -0.18
C GLU A 194 13.01 -18.43 -1.68
N THR A 195 11.80 -18.43 -2.25
CA THR A 195 11.60 -18.15 -3.67
C THR A 195 11.87 -16.69 -4.06
N THR A 196 11.83 -15.76 -3.10
CA THR A 196 12.05 -14.33 -3.33
C THR A 196 13.28 -13.76 -2.63
N THR A 197 13.86 -14.52 -1.68
CA THR A 197 14.93 -14.04 -0.80
C THR A 197 16.16 -13.53 -1.55
N GLU A 198 16.66 -14.25 -2.55
CA GLU A 198 17.84 -13.85 -3.34
C GLU A 198 17.58 -12.57 -4.14
N ALA A 199 16.40 -12.45 -4.75
CA ALA A 199 16.02 -11.26 -5.51
C ALA A 199 15.90 -10.04 -4.60
N VAL A 200 15.24 -10.19 -3.44
CA VAL A 200 15.11 -9.14 -2.43
C VAL A 200 16.49 -8.73 -1.89
N ARG A 201 17.34 -9.71 -1.54
CA ARG A 201 18.72 -9.46 -1.05
C ARG A 201 19.55 -8.73 -2.09
N SER A 202 19.46 -9.13 -3.36
CA SER A 202 20.16 -8.48 -4.47
C SER A 202 19.70 -7.03 -4.65
N ALA A 203 18.39 -6.78 -4.73
CA ALA A 203 17.82 -5.44 -4.89
C ALA A 203 18.14 -4.51 -3.70
N ARG A 204 18.15 -5.04 -2.48
CA ARG A 204 18.56 -4.31 -1.27
C ARG A 204 20.05 -4.00 -1.27
N LYS A 205 20.88 -4.95 -1.69
CA LYS A 205 22.35 -4.79 -1.78
C LYS A 205 22.73 -3.77 -2.85
N ASP A 206 22.07 -3.80 -4.01
CA ASP A 206 22.32 -2.87 -5.11
C ASP A 206 22.02 -1.42 -4.68
N MET A 207 20.78 -1.15 -4.23
CA MET A 207 20.41 0.19 -3.76
C MET A 207 21.33 0.66 -2.63
N ARG A 208 21.65 -0.24 -1.67
CA ARG A 208 22.60 0.08 -0.62
C ARG A 208 23.93 0.49 -1.23
N SER A 209 24.53 -0.31 -2.10
CA SER A 209 25.86 -0.05 -2.68
C SER A 209 25.90 1.27 -3.44
N GLN A 210 24.86 1.61 -4.21
CA GLN A 210 24.72 2.91 -4.88
C GLN A 210 24.72 4.06 -3.88
N ILE A 211 23.87 3.97 -2.83
CA ILE A 211 23.85 4.97 -1.75
C ILE A 211 25.22 5.02 -1.05
N GLN A 212 25.90 3.88 -0.89
CA GLN A 212 27.21 3.83 -0.24
C GLN A 212 28.32 4.54 -1.01
N GLY A 213 28.27 4.50 -2.34
CA GLY A 213 29.19 5.20 -3.22
C GLY A 213 29.13 6.72 -3.08
N LEU A 214 28.00 7.28 -2.64
CA LEU A 214 27.79 8.73 -2.48
C LEU A 214 28.42 9.30 -1.21
N GLY A 215 28.68 8.46 -0.19
CA GLY A 215 29.12 8.94 1.12
C GLY A 215 28.07 9.80 1.80
N ASN A 216 28.35 11.10 1.97
CA ASN A 216 27.45 12.06 2.64
C ASN A 216 26.77 13.03 1.66
N THR A 217 26.95 12.88 0.34
CA THR A 217 26.32 13.76 -0.66
C THR A 217 25.01 13.18 -1.16
N LEU A 218 24.13 14.04 -1.66
CA LEU A 218 22.93 13.61 -2.39
C LEU A 218 23.31 13.08 -3.78
N PRO A 219 22.54 12.13 -4.34
CA PRO A 219 22.71 11.75 -5.73
C PRO A 219 22.18 12.84 -6.66
N SER A 220 22.77 12.99 -7.84
CA SER A 220 22.25 13.92 -8.87
C SER A 220 20.88 13.48 -9.37
N ASP A 221 20.75 12.19 -9.73
CA ASP A 221 19.51 11.57 -10.22
C ASP A 221 18.92 10.60 -9.19
N PRO A 222 17.60 10.32 -9.25
CA PRO A 222 16.96 9.47 -8.25
C PRO A 222 17.47 8.03 -8.31
N ILE A 223 17.69 7.42 -7.14
CA ILE A 223 18.01 6.00 -7.01
C ILE A 223 16.74 5.28 -6.57
N ALA A 224 16.18 4.49 -7.47
CA ALA A 224 14.99 3.69 -7.19
C ALA A 224 15.35 2.20 -7.10
N ASN A 225 14.61 1.45 -6.29
CA ASN A 225 14.57 0.00 -6.38
C ASN A 225 13.14 -0.50 -6.25
N SER A 226 12.88 -1.64 -6.85
CA SER A 226 11.58 -2.30 -6.79
C SER A 226 11.75 -3.80 -6.85
N TYR A 227 10.97 -4.51 -6.05
CA TYR A 227 11.05 -5.96 -5.94
C TYR A 227 9.75 -6.55 -5.40
N ASN A 228 9.50 -7.81 -5.76
CA ASN A 228 8.46 -8.63 -5.16
C ASN A 228 9.05 -9.39 -3.97
N MET A 229 8.29 -9.47 -2.88
CA MET A 229 8.72 -10.07 -1.63
C MET A 229 7.59 -10.94 -1.10
N LYS A 230 7.88 -12.21 -0.81
CA LYS A 230 6.94 -13.09 -0.12
C LYS A 230 7.36 -13.21 1.34
N ILE A 231 6.41 -13.07 2.26
CA ILE A 231 6.64 -13.13 3.70
C ILE A 231 5.88 -14.33 4.24
N ASN A 232 6.63 -15.25 4.84
CA ASN A 232 6.08 -16.40 5.54
C ASN A 232 5.98 -16.08 7.02
N VAL A 233 4.84 -16.39 7.61
CA VAL A 233 4.57 -16.27 9.04
C VAL A 233 4.15 -17.64 9.55
N GLU A 234 4.83 -18.12 10.57
CA GLU A 234 4.53 -19.38 11.26
C GLU A 234 4.24 -19.08 12.73
N ASP A 235 3.07 -19.50 13.22
CA ASP A 235 2.65 -19.32 14.60
C ASP A 235 2.98 -20.53 15.50
N ASP A 236 2.55 -20.48 16.75
CA ASP A 236 2.75 -21.52 17.77
C ASP A 236 1.93 -22.79 17.48
N ALA A 237 0.79 -22.66 16.81
CA ALA A 237 -0.01 -23.77 16.32
C ALA A 237 0.56 -24.40 15.02
N ARG A 238 1.70 -23.89 14.52
CA ARG A 238 2.32 -24.26 13.24
C ARG A 238 1.43 -23.96 12.03
N ASN A 239 0.50 -23.03 12.17
CA ASN A 239 -0.17 -22.47 11.00
C ASN A 239 0.84 -21.60 10.27
N ALA A 240 1.00 -21.88 8.97
CA ALA A 240 1.83 -21.10 8.09
C ALA A 240 0.95 -20.26 7.17
N THR A 241 1.21 -18.96 7.11
CA THR A 241 0.63 -18.07 6.11
C THR A 241 1.75 -17.46 5.27
N CYS A 242 1.47 -17.25 4.00
CA CYS A 242 2.38 -16.59 3.06
C CYS A 242 1.64 -15.41 2.45
N ARG A 243 2.26 -14.23 2.45
CA ARG A 243 1.73 -13.05 1.77
C ARG A 243 2.72 -12.49 0.77
N SER A 244 2.23 -12.09 -0.39
CA SER A 244 2.99 -11.50 -1.49
C SER A 244 2.89 -9.99 -1.45
N TRP A 245 4.04 -9.32 -1.53
CA TRP A 245 4.14 -7.87 -1.45
C TRP A 245 4.92 -7.32 -2.63
N LYS A 246 4.44 -6.20 -3.19
CA LYS A 246 5.23 -5.36 -4.09
C LYS A 246 5.80 -4.22 -3.27
N VAL A 247 7.13 -4.03 -3.30
CA VAL A 247 7.82 -2.95 -2.57
C VAL A 247 8.61 -2.09 -3.56
N MET A 248 8.48 -0.77 -3.45
CA MET A 248 9.29 0.19 -4.19
C MET A 248 9.88 1.22 -3.25
N ASN A 249 11.17 1.54 -3.42
CA ASN A 249 11.81 2.62 -2.68
C ASN A 249 12.47 3.60 -3.63
N LEU A 250 12.51 4.86 -3.21
CA LEU A 250 13.08 5.97 -3.93
C LEU A 250 13.94 6.80 -2.98
N PHE A 251 15.22 6.97 -3.35
CA PHE A 251 16.07 8.02 -2.81
C PHE A 251 16.11 9.15 -3.83
N GLN A 252 15.55 10.31 -3.48
CA GLN A 252 15.40 11.41 -4.43
C GLN A 252 16.75 12.03 -4.82
N GLY A 253 16.89 12.37 -6.10
CA GLY A 253 18.06 13.05 -6.65
C GLY A 253 17.91 14.57 -6.69
N GLU A 254 19.00 15.30 -6.50
CA GLU A 254 19.02 16.77 -6.39
C GLU A 254 18.39 17.45 -7.61
N ASN A 255 18.60 16.94 -8.82
CA ASN A 255 18.06 17.50 -10.06
C ASN A 255 16.53 17.52 -10.13
N LYS A 256 15.86 16.67 -9.35
CA LYS A 256 14.40 16.50 -9.35
C LYS A 256 13.72 17.10 -8.11
N MET A 257 14.49 17.68 -7.19
CA MET A 257 13.98 18.30 -5.97
C MET A 257 13.59 19.76 -6.20
N SER A 258 12.58 20.23 -5.46
CA SER A 258 12.34 21.66 -5.31
C SER A 258 13.46 22.34 -4.53
N SER A 259 13.56 23.68 -4.67
CA SER A 259 14.50 24.46 -3.87
C SER A 259 14.29 24.31 -2.36
N THR A 260 13.07 24.00 -1.91
CA THR A 260 12.75 23.76 -0.50
C THR A 260 13.32 22.44 -0.03
N LEU A 261 13.08 21.35 -0.77
CA LEU A 261 13.58 20.03 -0.41
C LEU A 261 15.11 19.95 -0.48
N GLN A 262 15.75 20.61 -1.45
CA GLN A 262 17.21 20.71 -1.51
C GLN A 262 17.78 21.42 -0.28
N LYS A 263 17.23 22.59 0.09
CA LYS A 263 17.67 23.35 1.28
C LYS A 263 17.53 22.54 2.56
N LEU A 264 16.43 21.81 2.73
CA LEU A 264 16.19 20.98 3.92
C LEU A 264 17.08 19.73 3.93
N SER A 265 17.34 19.12 2.77
CA SER A 265 18.21 17.93 2.65
C SER A 265 19.68 18.26 2.96
N ASN A 266 20.14 19.45 2.56
CA ASN A 266 21.49 19.93 2.81
C ASN A 266 21.65 20.61 4.19
N ASP A 267 20.60 20.63 5.02
CA ASP A 267 20.68 21.18 6.37
C ASP A 267 21.27 20.15 7.34
N ASP A 268 22.56 20.33 7.66
CA ASP A 268 23.30 19.47 8.60
C ASP A 268 22.61 19.32 9.96
N SER A 269 21.88 20.35 10.43
CA SER A 269 21.14 20.32 11.70
C SER A 269 19.97 19.35 11.66
N LEU A 270 19.39 19.17 10.47
CA LEU A 270 18.29 18.26 10.23
C LEU A 270 18.75 16.87 9.89
N SER A 271 19.96 16.63 9.37
CA SER A 271 20.55 15.33 8.97
C SER A 271 19.56 14.32 8.32
N TYR A 272 18.52 14.81 7.64
CA TYR A 272 17.46 14.00 7.04
C TYR A 272 17.93 13.45 5.68
N SER A 273 17.26 12.43 5.19
CA SER A 273 17.56 11.86 3.86
C SER A 273 16.27 11.71 3.07
N PRO A 274 16.21 12.16 1.81
CA PRO A 274 14.98 12.22 1.03
C PRO A 274 14.64 10.83 0.45
N TYR A 275 14.34 9.92 1.36
CA TYR A 275 14.09 8.51 1.11
C TYR A 275 12.66 8.17 1.49
N VAL A 276 11.94 7.59 0.53
CA VAL A 276 10.55 7.13 0.69
C VAL A 276 10.43 5.73 0.11
N GLY A 277 9.59 4.90 0.70
CA GLY A 277 9.19 3.61 0.16
C GLY A 277 7.69 3.41 0.25
N VAL A 278 7.17 2.57 -0.63
CA VAL A 278 5.77 2.15 -0.68
C VAL A 278 5.70 0.64 -0.78
N ALA A 279 4.67 0.05 -0.17
CA ALA A 279 4.42 -1.38 -0.26
C ALA A 279 2.92 -1.68 -0.34
N MET A 280 2.56 -2.65 -1.16
CA MET A 280 1.19 -3.12 -1.34
C MET A 280 1.13 -4.63 -1.12
N ASP A 281 0.09 -5.09 -0.43
CA ASP A 281 -0.28 -6.50 -0.34
C ASP A 281 -0.96 -6.90 -1.66
N MET A 282 -0.34 -7.83 -2.39
CA MET A 282 -0.82 -8.30 -3.69
C MET A 282 -1.91 -9.37 -3.57
N ASP A 283 -2.10 -9.95 -2.38
CA ASP A 283 -3.07 -11.03 -2.16
C ASP A 283 -4.41 -10.49 -1.62
N CYS A 284 -4.40 -9.39 -0.84
CA CYS A 284 -5.60 -8.79 -0.24
C CYS A 284 -5.54 -7.24 -0.22
N PRO A 285 -5.66 -6.57 -1.37
CA PRO A 285 -5.53 -5.10 -1.46
C PRO A 285 -6.69 -4.30 -0.82
N LEU A 286 -7.87 -4.88 -0.66
CA LEU A 286 -9.12 -4.15 -0.36
C LEU A 286 -9.27 -3.64 1.08
N ASP A 287 -8.65 -4.29 2.07
CA ASP A 287 -8.82 -3.94 3.49
C ASP A 287 -7.64 -3.13 4.08
N LEU A 288 -6.71 -2.71 3.23
CA LEU A 288 -5.44 -2.16 3.68
C LEU A 288 -5.55 -0.66 4.04
N LYS A 289 -5.76 -0.37 5.32
CA LYS A 289 -5.52 0.98 5.85
C LYS A 289 -4.02 1.23 5.96
N GLY A 290 -3.49 2.03 5.04
CA GLY A 290 -2.06 2.26 4.87
C GLY A 290 -1.31 2.55 6.17
N HIS A 291 -0.42 1.65 6.54
CA HIS A 291 0.42 1.79 7.71
C HIS A 291 1.65 2.64 7.40
N VAL A 292 2.03 3.51 8.34
CA VAL A 292 3.14 4.42 8.21
C VAL A 292 4.38 3.87 8.91
N PHE A 293 5.50 3.92 8.20
CA PHE A 293 6.80 3.44 8.65
C PHE A 293 7.81 4.58 8.68
N CYS A 294 8.68 4.53 9.68
CA CYS A 294 9.95 5.23 9.66
C CYS A 294 11.05 4.18 9.87
N PHE A 295 11.32 3.43 8.80
CA PHE A 295 12.08 2.16 8.75
C PHE A 295 11.40 0.98 9.46
N LEU A 296 10.82 1.20 10.63
CA LEU A 296 9.95 0.27 11.33
C LEU A 296 8.52 0.81 11.35
N PRO A 297 7.51 -0.07 11.50
CA PRO A 297 6.13 0.36 11.64
C PRO A 297 5.99 1.31 12.84
N LEU A 298 5.23 2.39 12.67
CA LEU A 298 4.78 3.19 13.80
C LEU A 298 3.70 2.40 14.57
N PRO A 299 3.54 2.56 15.89
CA PRO A 299 2.57 1.76 16.64
C PRO A 299 1.16 1.89 16.07
N LEU A 300 0.49 0.77 15.80
CA LEU A 300 -0.87 0.75 15.26
C LEU A 300 -1.86 1.45 16.19
N THR A 301 -2.23 2.67 15.83
CA THR A 301 -3.27 3.46 16.46
C THR A 301 -4.03 4.18 15.35
N GLU A 302 -5.30 4.55 15.55
CA GLU A 302 -6.08 5.20 14.47
C GLU A 302 -5.37 6.44 13.89
N LYS A 303 -4.61 7.16 14.73
CA LYS A 303 -3.85 8.37 14.36
C LYS A 303 -2.53 8.09 13.63
N SER A 304 -2.10 6.84 13.50
CA SER A 304 -0.86 6.47 12.81
C SER A 304 -1.09 5.90 11.41
N LEU A 305 -2.34 5.66 11.02
CA LEU A 305 -2.70 5.19 9.69
C LEU A 305 -2.78 6.38 8.73
N SER A 306 -2.33 6.19 7.48
CA SER A 306 -2.44 7.20 6.43
C SER A 306 -3.81 7.20 5.75
N GLY A 307 -4.54 6.07 5.85
CA GLY A 307 -5.77 5.85 5.08
C GLY A 307 -5.53 5.65 3.57
N LEU A 308 -4.27 5.55 3.13
CA LEU A 308 -3.93 5.20 1.75
C LEU A 308 -4.08 3.68 1.54
N PRO A 309 -4.39 3.19 0.34
CA PRO A 309 -4.50 1.75 0.06
C PRO A 309 -3.13 1.04 -0.02
N ILE A 310 -2.07 1.67 0.48
CA ILE A 310 -0.70 1.14 0.51
C ILE A 310 0.02 1.54 1.80
N HIS A 311 1.01 0.75 2.19
CA HIS A 311 1.93 1.11 3.27
C HIS A 311 2.95 2.14 2.78
N VAL A 312 3.28 3.10 3.64
CA VAL A 312 4.19 4.20 3.33
C VAL A 312 5.33 4.24 4.32
N ASN A 313 6.55 4.23 3.80
CA ASN A 313 7.78 4.41 4.57
C ASN A 313 8.47 5.71 4.18
N GLY A 314 9.08 6.39 5.14
CA GLY A 314 9.90 7.54 4.84
C GLY A 314 10.79 7.95 5.99
N PHE A 315 11.79 8.79 5.70
CA PHE A 315 12.57 9.45 6.75
C PHE A 315 11.74 10.58 7.38
N PHE A 316 10.65 10.24 8.06
CA PHE A 316 9.76 11.24 8.65
C PHE A 316 10.33 11.79 9.96
N ALA A 317 10.12 13.09 10.19
CA ALA A 317 10.28 13.66 11.50
C ALA A 317 9.10 13.23 12.38
N LEU A 318 9.40 12.59 13.51
CA LEU A 318 8.40 12.05 14.42
C LEU A 318 8.20 12.96 15.65
N SER A 319 7.06 12.81 16.32
CA SER A 319 6.76 13.43 17.62
C SER A 319 7.76 13.02 18.70
N GLN A 320 7.75 13.67 19.86
CA GLN A 320 8.67 13.36 20.96
C GLN A 320 8.52 11.92 21.46
N SER A 321 7.28 11.39 21.49
CA SER A 321 6.97 9.99 21.82
C SER A 321 7.31 9.03 20.68
N ARG A 322 7.65 9.54 19.49
CA ARG A 322 7.99 8.79 18.26
C ARG A 322 6.89 7.85 17.77
N ARG A 323 5.64 8.11 18.16
CA ARG A 323 4.48 7.30 17.77
C ARG A 323 3.78 7.79 16.52
N PHE A 324 3.99 9.06 16.17
CA PHE A 324 3.29 9.74 15.09
C PHE A 324 4.24 10.63 14.30
N VAL A 325 3.96 10.79 13.01
CA VAL A 325 4.60 11.78 12.13
C VAL A 325 4.22 13.19 12.61
N LYS A 326 5.19 14.11 12.58
CA LYS A 326 4.94 15.51 12.91
C LYS A 326 4.19 16.21 11.79
N TRP A 327 3.03 16.74 12.12
CA TRP A 327 2.18 17.53 11.25
C TRP A 327 1.96 18.93 11.85
N PRO A 328 1.61 19.93 11.03
CA PRO A 328 1.27 21.25 11.54
C PRO A 328 -0.01 21.19 12.39
N THR A 329 0.00 21.90 13.52
CA THR A 329 -1.19 22.06 14.36
C THR A 329 -2.20 23.02 13.71
N ALA A 330 -3.48 22.92 14.08
CA ALA A 330 -4.53 23.81 13.57
C ALA A 330 -4.17 25.30 13.70
N ASP A 331 -3.56 25.71 14.81
CA ASP A 331 -3.13 27.09 15.04
C ASP A 331 -1.97 27.51 14.13
N GLN A 332 -1.04 26.59 13.83
CA GLN A 332 0.07 26.85 12.92
C GLN A 332 -0.40 27.02 11.48
N ILE A 333 -1.41 26.25 11.08
CA ILE A 333 -2.05 26.38 9.76
C ILE A 333 -2.76 27.74 9.66
N ARG A 334 -3.57 28.10 10.67
CA ARG A 334 -4.37 29.34 10.69
C ARG A 334 -3.53 30.61 10.71
N ASN A 335 -2.44 30.60 11.48
CA ASN A 335 -1.64 31.82 11.70
C ASN A 335 -0.47 31.97 10.73
N HIS A 336 -0.28 31.05 9.77
CA HIS A 336 0.89 30.98 8.88
C HIS A 336 2.25 31.15 9.60
N THR A 337 2.30 30.80 10.90
CA THR A 337 3.50 30.92 11.72
C THR A 337 4.61 30.06 11.15
N HIS A 338 5.87 30.51 11.27
CA HIS A 338 7.07 29.77 10.85
C HIS A 338 6.97 28.28 11.26
N THR A 339 6.63 27.43 10.29
CA THR A 339 6.52 26.00 10.50
C THR A 339 7.92 25.47 10.78
N ASP A 340 8.05 24.69 11.84
CA ASP A 340 9.28 23.97 12.19
C ASP A 340 9.83 23.28 10.93
N LYS A 341 11.13 23.41 10.66
CA LYS A 341 11.79 22.78 9.51
C LYS A 341 11.49 21.29 9.39
N SER A 342 11.27 20.61 10.52
CA SER A 342 10.87 19.21 10.57
C SER A 342 9.46 18.93 10.03
N ILE A 343 8.54 19.88 10.16
CA ILE A 343 7.19 19.81 9.57
C ILE A 343 7.26 20.09 8.08
N GLN A 344 8.01 21.13 7.68
CA GLN A 344 8.25 21.44 6.26
C GLN A 344 8.89 20.25 5.52
N TRP A 345 9.82 19.56 6.19
CA TRP A 345 10.41 18.33 5.68
C TRP A 345 9.38 17.24 5.39
N ASN A 346 8.50 16.93 6.33
CA ASN A 346 7.47 15.90 6.13
C ASN A 346 6.51 16.26 5.00
N GLN A 347 6.07 17.52 4.93
CA GLN A 347 5.19 18.00 3.86
C GLN A 347 5.89 17.91 2.49
N ALA A 348 7.13 18.38 2.37
CA ALA A 348 7.91 18.28 1.14
C ALA A 348 8.15 16.83 0.72
N LEU A 349 8.44 15.94 1.67
CA LEU A 349 8.66 14.51 1.41
C LEU A 349 7.40 13.85 0.84
N VAL A 350 6.22 14.18 1.37
CA VAL A 350 4.93 13.65 0.85
C VAL A 350 4.57 14.25 -0.51
N ILE A 351 4.67 15.57 -0.65
CA ILE A 351 4.25 16.26 -1.88
C ILE A 351 5.16 15.91 -3.05
N GLU A 352 6.48 15.85 -2.83
CA GLU A 352 7.45 15.71 -3.92
C GLU A 352 7.91 14.26 -4.13
N VAL A 353 8.29 13.57 -3.05
CA VAL A 353 8.96 12.26 -3.16
C VAL A 353 7.96 11.11 -3.08
N LEU A 354 6.98 11.18 -2.17
CA LEU A 354 5.93 10.16 -2.08
C LEU A 354 5.04 10.16 -3.34
N SER A 355 4.64 11.32 -3.85
CA SER A 355 3.87 11.38 -5.10
C SER A 355 4.63 10.78 -6.30
N GLU A 356 5.95 10.97 -6.35
CA GLU A 356 6.80 10.40 -7.41
C GLU A 356 6.91 8.88 -7.29
N VAL A 357 7.21 8.36 -6.10
CA VAL A 357 7.34 6.90 -5.91
C VAL A 357 5.99 6.21 -6.09
N TYR A 358 4.89 6.81 -5.64
CA TYR A 358 3.54 6.27 -5.81
C TYR A 358 3.14 6.21 -7.28
N SER A 359 3.37 7.30 -8.03
CA SER A 359 3.11 7.31 -9.47
C SER A 359 3.98 6.28 -10.21
N SER A 360 5.25 6.14 -9.83
CA SER A 360 6.16 5.16 -10.43
C SER A 360 5.75 3.72 -10.09
N PHE A 361 5.25 3.50 -8.86
CA PHE A 361 4.73 2.23 -8.39
C PHE A 361 3.53 1.76 -9.21
N LEU A 362 2.54 2.64 -9.42
CA LEU A 362 1.39 2.34 -10.29
C LEU A 362 1.81 2.00 -11.71
N GLN A 363 2.74 2.76 -12.29
CA GLN A 363 3.27 2.47 -13.62
C GLN A 363 4.03 1.13 -13.68
N GLU A 364 4.70 0.75 -12.60
CA GLU A 364 5.40 -0.52 -12.53
C GLU A 364 4.43 -1.70 -12.41
N LEU A 365 3.38 -1.56 -11.60
CA LEU A 365 2.28 -2.52 -11.58
C LEU A 365 1.70 -2.69 -13.00
N VAL A 366 1.39 -1.60 -13.69
CA VAL A 366 0.90 -1.64 -15.08
C VAL A 366 1.87 -2.41 -15.98
N LYS A 367 3.18 -2.15 -15.91
CA LYS A 367 4.18 -2.84 -16.73
C LYS A 367 4.24 -4.35 -16.44
N GLU A 368 4.16 -4.73 -15.17
CA GLU A 368 4.24 -6.12 -14.73
C GLU A 368 3.00 -6.94 -15.08
N SER A 369 1.84 -6.29 -15.25
CA SER A 369 0.59 -6.95 -15.69
C SER A 369 0.77 -7.79 -16.95
N SER A 370 1.61 -7.34 -17.89
CA SER A 370 1.88 -8.01 -19.18
C SER A 370 2.49 -9.41 -19.04
N LYS A 371 3.02 -9.75 -17.86
CA LYS A 371 3.67 -11.03 -17.56
C LYS A 371 2.73 -12.05 -16.91
N LEU A 372 1.51 -11.63 -16.55
CA LEU A 372 0.57 -12.42 -15.77
C LEU A 372 -0.54 -13.00 -16.66
N LYS A 373 -1.10 -14.13 -16.21
CA LYS A 373 -2.18 -14.84 -16.93
C LYS A 373 -3.55 -14.20 -16.72
N ASP A 374 -3.77 -13.54 -15.59
CA ASP A 374 -5.03 -12.88 -15.24
C ASP A 374 -4.87 -11.36 -15.25
N LEU A 375 -5.21 -10.75 -16.38
CA LEU A 375 -5.12 -9.30 -16.58
C LEU A 375 -6.21 -8.54 -15.80
N ASN A 376 -7.36 -9.17 -15.55
CA ASN A 376 -8.50 -8.52 -14.89
C ASN A 376 -8.26 -8.37 -13.38
N ALA A 377 -7.73 -9.42 -12.73
CA ALA A 377 -7.32 -9.33 -11.32
C ALA A 377 -6.26 -8.24 -11.12
N HIS A 378 -5.35 -8.10 -12.08
CA HIS A 378 -4.30 -7.07 -12.02
C HIS A 378 -4.82 -5.67 -12.29
N ALA A 379 -5.74 -5.50 -13.24
CA ALA A 379 -6.46 -4.25 -13.47
C ALA A 379 -7.18 -3.78 -12.20
N THR A 380 -7.84 -4.72 -11.52
CA THR A 380 -8.51 -4.49 -10.24
C THR A 380 -7.52 -4.02 -9.17
N ALA A 381 -6.37 -4.68 -9.03
CA ALA A 381 -5.33 -4.28 -8.08
C ALA A 381 -4.79 -2.85 -8.34
N VAL A 382 -4.58 -2.47 -9.61
CA VAL A 382 -4.13 -1.10 -9.96
C VAL A 382 -5.22 -0.07 -9.63
N SER A 383 -6.48 -0.37 -9.93
CA SER A 383 -7.62 0.49 -9.59
C SER A 383 -7.73 0.68 -8.07
N GLN A 384 -7.60 -0.39 -7.29
CA GLN A 384 -7.64 -0.37 -5.82
C GLN A 384 -6.45 0.36 -5.19
N CYS A 385 -5.34 0.56 -5.92
CA CYS A 385 -4.25 1.41 -5.46
C CYS A 385 -4.55 2.90 -5.56
N ILE A 386 -5.62 3.32 -6.24
CA ILE A 386 -6.00 4.72 -6.32
C ILE A 386 -6.60 5.13 -4.97
N PRO A 387 -6.10 6.19 -4.31
CA PRO A 387 -6.60 6.55 -2.98
C PRO A 387 -8.08 6.96 -2.99
N ASN A 388 -8.86 6.47 -2.02
CA ASN A 388 -10.17 7.02 -1.71
C ASN A 388 -10.02 8.28 -0.85
N THR A 389 -10.29 9.46 -1.41
CA THR A 389 -10.12 10.75 -0.73
C THR A 389 -10.90 10.86 0.59
N ASN A 390 -12.02 10.13 0.70
CA ASN A 390 -12.85 10.10 1.90
C ASN A 390 -12.22 9.28 3.05
N GLU A 391 -11.40 8.29 2.73
CA GLU A 391 -10.75 7.39 3.71
C GLU A 391 -9.34 7.85 4.10
N VAL A 392 -8.67 8.61 3.21
CA VAL A 392 -7.34 9.16 3.48
C VAL A 392 -7.38 10.16 4.64
N ASP A 393 -6.48 9.99 5.60
CA ASP A 393 -6.32 10.90 6.74
C ASP A 393 -6.00 12.33 6.27
N GLU A 394 -6.53 13.33 6.98
CA GLU A 394 -6.45 14.74 6.59
C GLU A 394 -5.00 15.22 6.34
N HIS A 395 -4.03 14.71 7.09
CA HIS A 395 -2.63 15.11 6.97
C HIS A 395 -1.97 14.53 5.72
N TRP A 396 -2.47 13.40 5.23
CA TRP A 396 -1.94 12.70 4.05
C TRP A 396 -2.63 13.11 2.76
N ARG A 397 -3.81 13.76 2.83
CA ARG A 397 -4.52 14.30 1.65
C ARG A 397 -3.69 15.26 0.80
N ILE A 398 -2.65 15.88 1.36
CA ILE A 398 -1.68 16.71 0.61
C ILE A 398 -0.97 15.94 -0.52
N LEU A 399 -0.99 14.60 -0.48
CA LEU A 399 -0.48 13.72 -1.54
C LEU A 399 -1.36 13.71 -2.79
N ILE A 400 -2.68 13.89 -2.65
CA ILE A 400 -3.64 13.61 -3.72
C ILE A 400 -3.43 14.54 -4.93
N PRO A 401 -3.41 15.89 -4.78
CA PRO A 401 -3.22 16.77 -5.94
C PRO A 401 -1.93 16.52 -6.74
N PRO A 402 -0.72 16.38 -6.13
CA PRO A 402 0.49 16.10 -6.90
C PRO A 402 0.48 14.69 -7.51
N LEU A 403 -0.14 13.70 -6.87
CA LEU A 403 -0.30 12.36 -7.44
C LEU A 403 -1.19 12.39 -8.69
N VAL A 404 -2.39 12.97 -8.61
CA VAL A 404 -3.33 13.11 -9.73
C VAL A 404 -2.68 13.84 -10.90
N LYS A 405 -1.94 14.92 -10.62
CA LYS A 405 -1.18 15.66 -11.64
C LYS A 405 -0.15 14.78 -12.36
N LYS A 406 0.55 13.90 -11.65
CA LYS A 406 1.52 12.96 -12.25
C LYS A 406 0.83 11.86 -13.06
N LEU A 407 -0.36 11.44 -12.65
CA LEU A 407 -1.13 10.40 -13.31
C LEU A 407 -1.90 10.87 -14.55
N LYS A 408 -2.08 12.19 -14.74
CA LYS A 408 -2.91 12.79 -15.80
C LYS A 408 -2.74 12.17 -17.18
N ASN A 409 -1.49 11.91 -17.61
CA ASN A 409 -1.18 11.37 -18.95
C ASN A 409 -0.64 9.93 -18.89
N THR A 410 -0.83 9.24 -17.77
CA THR A 410 -0.33 7.88 -17.58
C THR A 410 -1.35 6.85 -18.02
N LYS A 411 -0.87 5.73 -18.57
CA LYS A 411 -1.72 4.62 -18.99
C LYS A 411 -2.00 3.72 -17.79
N VAL A 412 -2.99 4.09 -16.99
CA VAL A 412 -3.34 3.39 -15.73
C VAL A 412 -4.75 2.79 -15.76
N PHE A 413 -5.47 2.95 -16.86
CA PHE A 413 -6.79 2.34 -17.03
C PHE A 413 -6.70 1.14 -17.95
N PHE A 414 -7.35 0.04 -17.58
CA PHE A 414 -7.36 -1.18 -18.38
C PHE A 414 -8.69 -1.32 -19.11
N THR A 415 -8.61 -1.66 -20.39
CA THR A 415 -9.78 -2.04 -21.19
C THR A 415 -9.56 -3.43 -21.79
N THR A 416 -10.60 -4.24 -21.83
CA THR A 416 -10.59 -5.59 -22.44
C THR A 416 -10.62 -5.56 -23.97
N ASN A 417 -10.86 -4.37 -24.56
CA ASN A 417 -10.89 -4.18 -26.00
C ASN A 417 -9.56 -4.63 -26.67
N GLU A 418 -9.65 -5.17 -27.89
CA GLU A 418 -8.50 -5.66 -28.68
C GLU A 418 -7.60 -6.68 -27.95
N GLY A 419 -8.16 -7.48 -27.04
CA GLY A 419 -7.39 -8.49 -26.29
C GLY A 419 -6.70 -7.96 -25.03
N GLY A 420 -7.05 -6.74 -24.59
CA GLY A 420 -6.57 -6.18 -23.32
C GLY A 420 -5.44 -5.18 -23.52
N LYS A 421 -5.66 -3.92 -23.13
CA LYS A 421 -4.62 -2.87 -23.18
C LYS A 421 -4.79 -1.82 -22.09
N TRP A 422 -3.66 -1.21 -21.72
CA TRP A 422 -3.63 -0.06 -20.83
C TRP A 422 -3.69 1.25 -21.62
N ILE A 423 -4.56 2.15 -21.20
CA ILE A 423 -4.87 3.41 -21.87
C ILE A 423 -4.86 4.59 -20.88
N SER A 424 -4.72 5.81 -21.42
CA SER A 424 -4.93 7.04 -20.64
C SER A 424 -6.42 7.35 -20.53
N LYS A 425 -6.79 8.27 -19.62
CA LYS A 425 -8.19 8.64 -19.42
C LYS A 425 -8.86 9.19 -20.69
N ASP A 426 -8.12 9.94 -21.51
CA ASP A 426 -8.66 10.58 -22.73
C ASP A 426 -9.09 9.57 -23.81
N GLN A 427 -8.71 8.30 -23.67
CA GLN A 427 -9.03 7.23 -24.62
C GLN A 427 -10.16 6.33 -24.13
N ALA A 428 -10.66 6.54 -22.90
CA ALA A 428 -11.58 5.66 -22.21
C ALA A 428 -13.01 6.17 -22.27
N VAL A 429 -13.96 5.23 -22.33
CA VAL A 429 -15.37 5.45 -22.03
C VAL A 429 -15.64 4.78 -20.69
N PHE A 430 -15.92 5.57 -19.65
CA PHE A 430 -16.00 5.08 -18.29
C PHE A 430 -17.37 4.51 -17.97
N LEU A 431 -17.37 3.32 -17.36
CA LEU A 431 -18.55 2.59 -16.94
C LEU A 431 -18.63 2.58 -15.42
N ARG A 432 -19.72 3.11 -14.86
CA ARG A 432 -20.05 3.01 -13.44
C ARG A 432 -21.31 2.16 -13.26
N SER A 433 -21.15 0.91 -12.83
CA SER A 433 -22.26 -0.05 -12.74
C SER A 433 -23.41 0.42 -11.88
N ASN A 434 -23.14 1.19 -10.82
CA ASN A 434 -24.17 1.76 -9.95
C ASN A 434 -25.04 2.85 -10.63
N LYS A 435 -24.64 3.35 -11.81
CA LYS A 435 -25.42 4.30 -12.63
C LYS A 435 -26.28 3.62 -13.69
N ILE A 436 -26.08 2.33 -13.95
CA ILE A 436 -26.91 1.59 -14.90
C ILE A 436 -28.16 1.08 -14.18
N PRO A 437 -29.36 1.23 -14.77
CA PRO A 437 -30.57 0.62 -14.25
C PRO A 437 -30.40 -0.88 -13.99
N SER A 438 -30.54 -1.27 -12.73
CA SER A 438 -30.48 -2.67 -12.31
C SER A 438 -31.73 -3.43 -12.75
N GLY A 439 -31.56 -4.71 -13.14
CA GLY A 439 -32.65 -5.60 -13.54
C GLY A 439 -32.64 -5.97 -15.02
N HIS A 440 -33.41 -7.01 -15.39
CA HIS A 440 -33.60 -7.54 -16.76
C HIS A 440 -32.32 -7.87 -17.56
N GLY A 441 -31.14 -7.79 -16.97
CA GLY A 441 -29.85 -7.96 -17.65
C GLY A 441 -29.38 -6.72 -18.42
N VAL A 442 -29.91 -5.51 -18.14
CA VAL A 442 -29.57 -4.27 -18.87
C VAL A 442 -28.06 -4.02 -18.88
N GLU A 443 -27.40 -4.08 -17.73
CA GLU A 443 -25.94 -3.90 -17.64
C GLU A 443 -25.18 -4.87 -18.55
N SER A 444 -25.57 -6.15 -18.56
CA SER A 444 -24.95 -7.16 -19.42
C SER A 444 -25.15 -6.85 -20.90
N THR A 445 -26.32 -6.33 -21.28
CA THR A 445 -26.60 -5.88 -22.65
C THR A 445 -25.74 -4.67 -23.01
N ILE A 446 -25.60 -3.69 -22.14
CA ILE A 446 -24.76 -2.50 -22.39
C ILE A 446 -23.29 -2.89 -22.55
N ARG A 447 -22.76 -3.78 -21.70
CA ARG A 447 -21.39 -4.31 -21.85
C ARG A 447 -21.20 -5.01 -23.20
N ARG A 448 -22.13 -5.89 -23.60
CA ARG A 448 -22.11 -6.55 -24.91
C ARG A 448 -22.12 -5.55 -26.07
N ILE A 449 -22.89 -4.47 -25.97
CA ILE A 449 -22.97 -3.44 -27.00
C ILE A 449 -21.65 -2.67 -27.08
N LEU A 450 -21.08 -2.26 -25.95
CA LEU A 450 -19.78 -1.59 -25.94
C LEU A 450 -18.67 -2.48 -26.54
N GLU A 451 -18.68 -3.77 -26.25
CA GLU A 451 -17.77 -4.77 -26.85
C GLU A 451 -18.01 -4.93 -28.36
N MET A 452 -19.27 -5.07 -28.79
CA MET A 452 -19.64 -5.21 -30.21
C MET A 452 -19.13 -4.04 -31.05
N TYR A 453 -19.14 -2.83 -30.50
CA TYR A 453 -18.66 -1.61 -31.14
C TYR A 453 -17.20 -1.28 -30.84
N GLN A 454 -16.44 -2.21 -30.23
CA GLN A 454 -15.01 -2.08 -29.94
C GLN A 454 -14.66 -0.80 -29.17
N GLN A 455 -15.51 -0.42 -28.22
CA GLN A 455 -15.27 0.75 -27.38
C GLN A 455 -14.24 0.43 -26.30
N ASN A 456 -13.34 1.38 -26.03
CA ASN A 456 -12.38 1.30 -24.94
C ASN A 456 -13.06 1.54 -23.59
N THR A 457 -13.88 0.57 -23.18
CA THR A 457 -14.64 0.67 -21.94
C THR A 457 -13.74 0.39 -20.74
N VAL A 458 -13.86 1.22 -19.71
CA VAL A 458 -13.12 1.09 -18.45
C VAL A 458 -14.11 1.18 -17.30
N GLU A 459 -14.17 0.12 -16.49
CA GLU A 459 -15.00 0.11 -15.29
C GLU A 459 -14.26 0.75 -14.12
N VAL A 460 -14.93 1.66 -13.42
CA VAL A 460 -14.36 2.38 -12.26
C VAL A 460 -15.38 2.52 -11.15
N GLU A 461 -14.88 2.48 -9.91
CA GLU A 461 -15.66 2.84 -8.73
C GLU A 461 -15.77 4.37 -8.58
N ASP A 462 -16.78 4.84 -7.85
CA ASP A 462 -17.03 6.28 -7.65
C ASP A 462 -15.82 7.01 -7.03
N HIS A 463 -15.11 6.37 -6.10
CA HIS A 463 -13.95 6.99 -5.47
C HIS A 463 -12.81 7.22 -6.47
N VAL A 464 -12.61 6.32 -7.43
CA VAL A 464 -11.61 6.48 -8.51
C VAL A 464 -12.02 7.61 -9.45
N TRP A 465 -13.31 7.67 -9.79
CA TRP A 465 -13.91 8.73 -10.60
C TRP A 465 -13.70 10.12 -10.00
N GLU A 466 -13.93 10.24 -8.68
CA GLU A 466 -13.75 11.48 -7.93
C GLU A 466 -12.27 11.85 -7.78
N THR A 467 -11.44 10.93 -7.26
CA THR A 467 -10.02 11.19 -6.97
C THR A 467 -9.23 11.55 -8.22
N LEU A 468 -9.48 10.91 -9.38
CA LEU A 468 -8.75 11.17 -10.62
C LEU A 468 -9.34 12.29 -11.49
N GLU A 469 -10.35 13.00 -10.97
CA GLU A 469 -11.00 14.12 -11.63
C GLU A 469 -11.47 13.76 -13.06
N LEU A 470 -12.32 12.72 -13.15
CA LEU A 470 -12.78 12.15 -14.43
C LEU A 470 -14.08 12.79 -14.97
N GLN A 471 -14.60 13.84 -14.33
CA GLN A 471 -15.88 14.47 -14.68
C GLN A 471 -15.92 15.07 -16.09
N GLU A 472 -14.77 15.39 -16.68
CA GLU A 472 -14.64 15.87 -18.06
C GLU A 472 -14.50 14.75 -19.09
N GLN A 473 -14.45 13.49 -18.68
CA GLN A 473 -14.25 12.32 -19.55
C GLN A 473 -15.58 11.73 -20.01
N GLU A 474 -15.55 10.91 -21.07
CA GLU A 474 -16.75 10.23 -21.55
C GLU A 474 -17.23 9.18 -20.55
N GLU A 475 -18.52 9.24 -20.19
CA GLU A 475 -19.19 8.28 -19.31
C GLU A 475 -20.28 7.54 -20.10
N VAL A 476 -20.46 6.24 -19.81
CA VAL A 476 -21.54 5.44 -20.39
C VAL A 476 -22.89 5.99 -19.94
N THR A 477 -23.56 6.67 -20.87
CA THR A 477 -24.88 7.29 -20.72
C THR A 477 -25.79 6.87 -21.87
N PRO A 478 -27.12 7.04 -21.76
CA PRO A 478 -28.05 6.81 -22.86
C PRO A 478 -27.63 7.54 -24.15
N ASP A 479 -27.18 8.79 -24.06
CA ASP A 479 -26.70 9.58 -25.20
C ASP A 479 -25.46 8.97 -25.88
N ILE A 480 -24.46 8.56 -25.09
CA ILE A 480 -23.25 7.93 -25.61
C ILE A 480 -23.58 6.60 -26.32
N ILE A 481 -24.42 5.75 -25.70
CA ILE A 481 -24.87 4.51 -26.34
C ILE A 481 -25.64 4.83 -27.62
N ASN A 482 -26.51 5.83 -27.60
CA ASN A 482 -27.23 6.26 -28.79
C ASN A 482 -26.30 6.64 -29.94
N ARG A 483 -25.29 7.47 -29.64
CA ARG A 483 -24.26 7.90 -30.60
C ARG A 483 -23.49 6.71 -31.18
N ILE A 484 -23.12 5.73 -30.34
CA ILE A 484 -22.44 4.50 -30.76
C ILE A 484 -23.32 3.68 -31.70
N LEU A 485 -24.59 3.45 -31.34
CA LEU A 485 -25.53 2.66 -32.16
C LEU A 485 -25.77 3.27 -33.55
N ARG A 486 -25.59 4.59 -33.72
CA ARG A 486 -25.72 5.26 -35.02
C ARG A 486 -24.53 5.06 -35.95
N THR A 487 -23.40 4.58 -35.46
CA THR A 487 -22.20 4.37 -36.28
C THR A 487 -22.32 3.14 -37.20
N SER A 488 -23.15 2.16 -36.82
CA SER A 488 -23.36 0.92 -37.56
C SER A 488 -24.64 0.23 -37.10
N ASP A 489 -25.33 -0.49 -37.98
CA ASP A 489 -26.54 -1.26 -37.66
C ASP A 489 -26.22 -2.64 -37.02
N ALA A 490 -25.02 -2.88 -36.49
CA ALA A 490 -24.61 -4.16 -35.90
C ALA A 490 -25.56 -4.64 -34.77
N TYR A 491 -26.09 -3.72 -33.95
CA TYR A 491 -27.05 -4.02 -32.87
C TYR A 491 -28.35 -4.68 -33.37
N THR A 492 -28.65 -4.61 -34.67
CA THR A 492 -29.85 -5.24 -35.23
C THR A 492 -29.79 -6.77 -35.18
N SER A 493 -28.58 -7.33 -35.07
CA SER A 493 -28.32 -8.76 -34.89
C SER A 493 -28.53 -9.26 -33.45
N CYS A 494 -28.70 -8.35 -32.48
CA CYS A 494 -28.92 -8.70 -31.08
C CYS A 494 -30.24 -9.46 -30.86
N SER A 495 -30.29 -10.20 -29.75
CA SER A 495 -31.49 -10.90 -29.30
C SER A 495 -32.66 -9.93 -29.03
N ASN A 496 -33.89 -10.44 -29.02
CA ASN A 496 -35.05 -9.61 -28.66
C ASN A 496 -34.92 -9.04 -27.24
N ASP A 497 -34.43 -9.83 -26.29
CA ASP A 497 -34.21 -9.39 -24.91
C ASP A 497 -33.18 -8.26 -24.85
N ASP A 498 -32.10 -8.35 -25.62
CA ASP A 498 -31.10 -7.27 -25.74
C ASP A 498 -31.70 -5.99 -26.33
N LYS A 499 -32.54 -6.11 -27.36
CA LYS A 499 -33.21 -4.95 -27.96
C LYS A 499 -34.16 -4.28 -26.97
N PHE A 500 -34.91 -5.05 -26.19
CA PHE A 500 -35.73 -4.51 -25.11
C PHE A 500 -34.89 -3.86 -24.00
N ASN A 501 -33.76 -4.47 -23.62
CA ASN A 501 -32.84 -3.90 -22.64
C ASN A 501 -32.18 -2.61 -23.13
N LEU A 502 -31.85 -2.52 -24.42
CA LEU A 502 -31.39 -1.29 -25.07
C LEU A 502 -32.45 -0.20 -24.96
N ILE A 503 -33.72 -0.50 -25.27
CA ILE A 503 -34.80 0.47 -25.12
C ILE A 503 -34.96 0.90 -23.66
N ARG A 504 -34.92 -0.04 -22.71
CA ARG A 504 -34.99 0.27 -21.27
C ARG A 504 -33.94 1.29 -20.87
N TYR A 505 -32.70 1.08 -21.33
CA TYR A 505 -31.55 1.94 -21.04
C TYR A 505 -31.64 3.30 -21.76
N LEU A 506 -31.90 3.31 -23.08
CA LEU A 506 -31.99 4.53 -23.88
C LEU A 506 -33.10 5.46 -23.39
N LEU A 507 -34.18 4.91 -22.83
CA LEU A 507 -35.28 5.66 -22.26
C LEU A 507 -35.17 5.85 -20.73
N SER A 508 -34.00 5.63 -20.13
CA SER A 508 -33.82 5.78 -18.68
C SER A 508 -33.72 7.23 -18.21
N ASP A 509 -33.37 8.15 -19.12
CA ASP A 509 -33.24 9.59 -18.89
C ASP A 509 -34.49 10.40 -19.30
N GLY A 510 -35.54 9.71 -19.79
CA GLY A 510 -36.78 10.32 -20.26
C GLY A 510 -36.67 11.04 -21.62
N GLN A 511 -35.56 10.91 -22.35
CA GLN A 511 -35.36 11.54 -23.66
C GLN A 511 -35.80 10.62 -24.79
N TYR A 512 -37.10 10.61 -25.08
CA TYR A 512 -37.68 9.71 -26.09
C TYR A 512 -37.22 9.98 -27.53
N ASN A 513 -36.82 11.22 -27.85
CA ASN A 513 -36.27 11.60 -29.16
C ASN A 513 -34.99 10.81 -29.51
N SER A 514 -34.28 10.27 -28.51
CA SER A 514 -33.07 9.49 -28.71
C SER A 514 -33.33 8.28 -29.62
N LEU A 515 -34.53 7.68 -29.57
CA LEU A 515 -34.84 6.48 -30.36
C LEU A 515 -34.91 6.74 -31.87
N GLU A 516 -35.13 7.99 -32.31
CA GLU A 516 -35.31 8.32 -33.72
C GLU A 516 -34.16 7.82 -34.59
N GLY A 517 -34.46 7.10 -35.67
CA GLY A 517 -33.49 6.53 -36.60
C GLY A 517 -32.92 5.17 -36.19
N LEU A 518 -33.14 4.71 -34.95
CA LEU A 518 -32.72 3.38 -34.50
C LEU A 518 -33.75 2.31 -34.88
N LYS A 519 -33.29 1.17 -35.40
CA LYS A 519 -34.09 0.01 -35.81
C LYS A 519 -34.47 -0.86 -34.60
N LEU A 520 -35.18 -0.26 -33.66
CA LEU A 520 -35.57 -0.85 -32.39
C LEU A 520 -37.10 -0.94 -32.19
N LEU A 521 -37.91 -0.52 -33.17
CA LEU A 521 -39.37 -0.59 -33.08
C LEU A 521 -39.86 -2.00 -33.46
N PRO A 522 -40.40 -2.82 -32.54
CA PRO A 522 -40.74 -4.22 -32.81
C PRO A 522 -42.14 -4.37 -33.42
N LEU A 523 -42.23 -5.08 -34.54
CA LEU A 523 -43.50 -5.38 -35.21
C LEU A 523 -43.98 -6.80 -34.88
N GLN A 524 -45.30 -7.02 -34.98
CA GLN A 524 -45.93 -8.30 -34.69
C GLN A 524 -45.47 -9.43 -35.63
N ASN A 525 -44.98 -9.09 -36.83
CA ASN A 525 -44.34 -10.04 -37.76
C ASN A 525 -42.93 -10.52 -37.30
N GLY A 526 -42.42 -10.01 -36.17
CA GLY A 526 -41.10 -10.33 -35.61
C GLY A 526 -39.94 -9.49 -36.16
N SER A 527 -40.21 -8.59 -37.10
CA SER A 527 -39.22 -7.66 -37.64
C SER A 527 -39.09 -6.40 -36.78
N TYR A 528 -37.98 -5.70 -36.93
CA TYR A 528 -37.75 -4.40 -36.29
C TYR A 528 -37.61 -3.33 -37.36
N ILE A 529 -38.26 -2.18 -37.15
CA ILE A 529 -38.16 -1.02 -38.04
C ILE A 529 -37.56 0.18 -37.31
N LYS A 530 -37.18 1.21 -38.08
CA LYS A 530 -36.63 2.45 -37.53
C LYS A 530 -37.72 3.29 -36.87
N PHE A 531 -37.39 3.92 -35.76
CA PHE A 531 -38.21 5.05 -35.30
C PHE A 531 -38.05 6.21 -36.30
N THR A 532 -39.14 6.87 -36.69
CA THR A 532 -39.11 7.97 -37.67
C THR A 532 -39.67 9.23 -37.06
N GLY A 533 -39.01 10.38 -37.16
CA GLY A 533 -39.61 11.65 -36.73
C GLY A 533 -40.83 12.04 -37.57
N ASN A 534 -41.43 13.18 -37.25
CA ASN A 534 -42.69 13.71 -37.80
C ASN A 534 -42.69 14.05 -39.32
N ASN A 535 -41.85 13.41 -40.14
CA ASN A 535 -41.87 13.59 -41.59
C ASN A 535 -43.00 12.76 -42.25
N ILE A 536 -43.69 13.44 -43.18
CA ILE A 536 -45.09 13.30 -43.61
C ILE A 536 -45.42 12.02 -44.41
N HIS A 537 -44.59 10.99 -44.39
CA HIS A 537 -44.80 9.74 -45.15
C HIS A 537 -44.55 8.43 -44.37
N SER A 538 -44.49 8.46 -43.04
CA SER A 538 -44.39 7.24 -42.24
C SER A 538 -45.72 6.47 -42.21
N CYS A 539 -45.66 5.16 -42.47
CA CYS A 539 -46.79 4.25 -42.21
C CYS A 539 -47.16 4.33 -40.73
N GLU A 540 -48.44 4.54 -40.43
CA GLU A 540 -48.96 4.47 -39.06
C GLU A 540 -48.73 3.07 -38.47
N ILE A 541 -48.16 3.04 -37.27
CA ILE A 541 -47.93 1.83 -36.47
C ILE A 541 -48.85 1.89 -35.26
N TYR A 542 -49.58 0.80 -35.00
CA TYR A 542 -50.59 0.77 -33.96
C TYR A 542 -50.17 -0.10 -32.77
N MET A 543 -50.32 0.45 -31.57
CA MET A 543 -50.29 -0.29 -30.31
C MET A 543 -51.70 -0.78 -29.99
N VAL A 544 -51.87 -2.09 -29.92
CA VAL A 544 -53.18 -2.74 -29.68
C VAL A 544 -53.09 -3.62 -28.43
N PRO A 545 -54.10 -3.61 -27.54
CA PRO A 545 -54.13 -4.50 -26.39
C PRO A 545 -53.96 -5.97 -26.81
N PRO A 546 -53.17 -6.79 -26.07
CA PRO A 546 -52.90 -8.19 -26.43
C PRO A 546 -54.14 -9.04 -26.68
N SER A 547 -55.24 -8.76 -25.97
CA SER A 547 -56.54 -9.43 -26.12
C SER A 547 -57.20 -9.20 -27.48
N LYS A 548 -56.86 -8.11 -28.18
CA LYS A 548 -57.49 -7.66 -29.43
C LYS A 548 -56.61 -7.85 -30.66
N ILE A 549 -55.34 -8.22 -30.53
CA ILE A 549 -54.41 -8.43 -31.65
C ILE A 549 -54.99 -9.42 -32.69
N LYS A 550 -55.70 -10.46 -32.25
CA LYS A 550 -56.33 -11.46 -33.14
C LYS A 550 -57.40 -10.89 -34.09
N LEU A 551 -57.88 -9.67 -33.86
CA LEU A 551 -58.87 -9.00 -34.71
C LEU A 551 -58.25 -8.33 -35.94
N PHE A 552 -56.93 -8.18 -35.99
CA PHE A 552 -56.20 -7.43 -37.01
C PHE A 552 -55.29 -8.33 -37.86
N VAL A 553 -55.87 -9.40 -38.42
CA VAL A 553 -55.16 -10.36 -39.29
C VAL A 553 -54.72 -9.69 -40.60
N GLY A 554 -53.47 -9.88 -41.03
CA GLY A 554 -52.90 -9.25 -42.23
C GLY A 554 -52.34 -7.85 -42.00
N MET A 555 -52.35 -7.36 -40.76
CA MET A 555 -51.75 -6.07 -40.36
C MET A 555 -50.48 -6.25 -39.52
N GLU A 556 -49.85 -7.43 -39.52
CA GLU A 556 -48.72 -7.77 -38.66
C GLU A 556 -47.50 -6.85 -38.87
N ASP A 557 -47.38 -6.25 -40.06
CA ASP A 557 -46.33 -5.28 -40.42
C ASP A 557 -46.63 -3.84 -39.91
N LYS A 558 -47.83 -3.60 -39.37
CA LYS A 558 -48.29 -2.30 -38.85
C LYS A 558 -48.70 -2.34 -37.38
N LEU A 559 -48.56 -3.50 -36.72
CA LEU A 559 -48.88 -3.68 -35.32
C LEU A 559 -47.61 -3.82 -34.50
N LEU A 560 -47.55 -3.15 -33.34
CA LEU A 560 -46.51 -3.41 -32.35
C LEU A 560 -46.60 -4.84 -31.82
N GLN A 561 -45.44 -5.47 -31.62
CA GLN A 561 -45.37 -6.74 -30.90
C GLN A 561 -45.87 -6.58 -29.46
N THR A 562 -46.34 -7.67 -28.83
CA THR A 562 -46.53 -7.71 -27.38
C THR A 562 -45.23 -7.36 -26.64
N LEU A 563 -45.25 -6.25 -25.90
CA LEU A 563 -44.10 -5.73 -25.15
C LEU A 563 -44.11 -6.25 -23.70
N PRO A 564 -42.94 -6.36 -23.06
CA PRO A 564 -42.86 -6.48 -21.59
C PRO A 564 -43.57 -5.30 -20.92
N THR A 565 -44.26 -5.55 -19.80
CA THR A 565 -45.12 -4.55 -19.12
C THR A 565 -44.41 -3.23 -18.83
N ASP A 566 -43.15 -3.28 -18.43
CA ASP A 566 -42.33 -2.11 -18.11
C ASP A 566 -41.95 -1.30 -19.37
N VAL A 567 -41.68 -1.98 -20.48
CA VAL A 567 -41.41 -1.35 -21.78
C VAL A 567 -42.70 -0.77 -22.36
N GLN A 568 -43.82 -1.49 -22.21
CA GLN A 568 -45.13 -1.03 -22.67
C GLN A 568 -45.50 0.32 -22.04
N ALA A 569 -45.31 0.49 -20.73
CA ALA A 569 -45.55 1.77 -20.05
C ALA A 569 -44.72 2.92 -20.66
N LYS A 570 -43.44 2.67 -20.97
CA LYS A 570 -42.60 3.67 -21.65
C LYS A 570 -43.10 4.02 -23.05
N PHE A 571 -43.64 3.06 -23.78
CA PHE A 571 -44.24 3.30 -25.11
C PHE A 571 -45.56 4.06 -25.01
N GLU A 572 -46.38 3.80 -23.98
CA GLU A 572 -47.57 4.59 -23.68
C GLU A 572 -47.21 6.06 -23.42
N ASP A 573 -46.12 6.34 -22.69
CA ASP A 573 -45.60 7.69 -22.50
C ASP A 573 -45.11 8.33 -23.81
N ILE A 574 -44.42 7.58 -24.68
CA ILE A 574 -43.99 8.06 -26.01
C ILE A 574 -45.20 8.49 -26.84
N ILE A 575 -46.27 7.70 -26.82
CA ILE A 575 -47.52 8.01 -27.54
C ILE A 575 -48.18 9.26 -26.92
N GLY A 576 -48.25 9.33 -25.59
CA GLY A 576 -48.84 10.46 -24.86
C GLY A 576 -48.11 11.79 -25.07
N THR A 577 -46.79 11.77 -25.27
CA THR A 577 -45.97 12.96 -25.51
C THR A 577 -46.02 13.46 -26.97
N GLY A 578 -46.55 12.67 -27.90
CA GLY A 578 -46.66 13.04 -29.32
C GLY A 578 -45.32 13.12 -30.08
N ILE A 579 -44.24 12.61 -29.48
CA ILE A 579 -42.89 12.60 -30.03
C ILE A 579 -42.78 11.68 -31.26
N CYS A 580 -43.56 10.60 -31.30
CA CYS A 580 -43.69 9.72 -32.45
C CYS A 580 -45.13 9.80 -32.99
N SER A 581 -45.43 10.81 -33.81
CA SER A 581 -46.80 11.07 -34.30
C SER A 581 -47.43 9.94 -35.11
N TYR A 582 -46.61 9.01 -35.60
CA TYR A 582 -47.02 7.85 -36.39
C TYR A 582 -47.26 6.59 -35.53
N LEU A 583 -46.90 6.62 -34.23
CA LEU A 583 -47.17 5.55 -33.28
C LEU A 583 -48.48 5.87 -32.53
N LEU A 584 -49.52 5.10 -32.81
CA LEU A 584 -50.88 5.38 -32.33
C LEU A 584 -51.37 4.28 -31.38
N SER A 585 -52.01 4.65 -30.29
CA SER A 585 -52.69 3.69 -29.41
C SER A 585 -54.13 3.50 -29.85
N ILE A 586 -54.53 2.25 -30.12
CA ILE A 586 -55.92 1.90 -30.40
C ILE A 586 -56.59 1.45 -29.09
N ASN A 587 -57.21 2.41 -28.40
CA ASN A 587 -58.13 2.18 -27.29
C ASN A 587 -59.56 2.05 -27.82
N LEU A 588 -59.83 1.00 -28.60
CA LEU A 588 -61.20 0.61 -28.96
C LEU A 588 -61.92 -0.04 -27.79
#